data_AF-A0A3B9PME7-F1
#
_entry.id   AF-A0A3B9PME7-F1
#
_cell.length_a   1.000
_cell.length_b   1.000
_cell.length_c   1.000
_cell.angle_alpha   90.00
_cell.angle_beta   90.00
_cell.angle_gamma   90.00
#
_symmetry.space_group_name_H-M   'P 1'
#
loop_
_entity.id
_entity.type
_entity.pdbx_description
1 polymer ?
#
loop_
_entity_poly.entity_id
_entity_poly.type
_entity_poly.pdbx_seq_one_letter_code
_entity_poly.pdbx_strand_id
1 'polypeptide(L)'
;EDDFVFQLSREEFLDLFFEDLELPRLIRTQLATITEFRTRRAGFSADGVPTNINVVRSLRSALGRRLALGSPWHAQLRELQEALDNALEEEEEDADGATVLALRERIGHARAKIDAIPFIDSFDLRYNNRVKVPEPTTQAVMFCLMDVSGSMDEERKGIAKRFFMLLHLFLTRSYERIDVVFIRHHTVAKEVDEDAFFHSRESGGTVVSSA
;
A
#
# COMPACT_ATOMS: atom_id res chain seq x y z
N GLU A 1 -14.33 29.21 48.70
CA GLU A 1 -14.76 28.11 47.82
C GLU A 1 -13.99 28.29 46.53
N ASP A 2 -13.03 27.40 46.28
CA ASP A 2 -12.32 27.37 45.00
C ASP A 2 -13.21 26.73 43.95
N ASP A 3 -13.50 27.46 42.88
CA ASP A 3 -14.20 26.94 41.70
C ASP A 3 -13.31 25.86 41.06
N PHE A 4 -13.74 24.60 41.20
CA PHE A 4 -13.13 23.47 40.50
C PHE A 4 -13.45 23.57 39.00
N VAL A 5 -12.48 24.01 38.21
CA VAL A 5 -12.58 24.03 36.75
C VAL A 5 -12.03 22.73 36.18
N PHE A 6 -12.91 21.88 35.66
CA PHE A 6 -12.52 20.68 34.93
C PHE A 6 -12.13 21.03 33.49
N GLN A 7 -10.94 20.60 33.07
CA GLN A 7 -10.51 20.69 31.68
C GLN A 7 -10.69 19.31 31.04
N LEU A 8 -11.68 19.18 30.17
CA LEU A 8 -11.91 17.97 29.37
C LEU A 8 -11.29 18.15 27.99
N SER A 9 -10.71 17.07 27.46
CA SER A 9 -10.35 17.03 26.04
C SER A 9 -11.62 17.02 25.17
N ARG A 10 -11.49 17.46 23.91
CA ARG A 10 -12.60 17.43 22.95
C ARG A 10 -13.19 16.03 22.80
N GLU A 11 -12.35 14.99 22.85
CA GLU A 11 -12.78 13.60 22.71
C GLU A 11 -13.57 13.13 23.93
N GLU A 12 -13.07 13.38 25.14
CA GLU A 12 -13.74 13.01 26.39
C GLU A 12 -15.10 13.72 26.56
N PHE A 13 -15.20 15.00 26.18
CA PHE A 13 -16.47 15.71 26.19
C PHE A 13 -17.49 15.07 25.25
N LEU A 14 -17.07 14.65 24.07
CA LEU A 14 -17.96 14.00 23.11
C LEU A 14 -18.37 12.61 23.58
N ASP A 15 -17.46 11.84 24.19
CA ASP A 15 -17.78 10.54 24.77
C ASP A 15 -18.88 10.66 25.82
N LEU A 16 -18.71 11.54 26.80
CA LEU A 16 -19.71 11.78 27.85
C LEU A 16 -21.04 12.28 27.27
N PHE A 17 -21.00 13.17 26.28
CA PHE A 17 -22.21 13.70 25.64
C PHE A 17 -22.99 12.63 24.85
N PHE A 18 -22.30 11.68 24.23
CA PHE A 18 -22.92 10.61 23.43
C PHE A 18 -23.21 9.32 24.21
N GLU A 19 -22.62 9.14 25.40
CA GLU A 19 -22.87 8.00 26.29
C GLU A 19 -24.32 7.99 26.82
N ASP A 20 -24.87 9.17 27.13
CA ASP A 20 -26.25 9.35 27.60
C ASP A 20 -27.30 9.37 26.47
N LEU A 21 -26.86 9.39 25.21
CA LEU A 21 -27.75 9.30 24.06
C LEU A 21 -27.95 7.83 23.73
N GLU A 22 -29.13 7.27 24.05
CA GLU A 22 -29.54 5.87 23.80
C GLU A 22 -29.60 5.50 22.30
N LEU A 23 -28.50 5.65 21.56
CA LEU A 23 -28.40 5.43 20.13
C LEU A 23 -28.27 3.91 19.86
N PRO A 24 -29.35 3.20 19.48
CA PRO A 24 -29.42 1.73 19.54
C PRO A 24 -28.48 1.01 18.56
N ARG A 25 -27.82 1.76 17.66
CA ARG A 25 -26.94 1.25 16.60
C ARG A 25 -25.50 1.74 16.69
N LEU A 26 -25.14 2.54 17.70
CA LEU A 26 -23.80 3.13 17.84
C LEU A 26 -22.69 2.07 17.97
N ILE A 27 -22.96 1.01 18.76
CA ILE A 27 -22.02 -0.09 19.01
C ILE A 27 -21.79 -0.92 17.73
N ARG A 28 -22.81 -1.06 16.89
CA ARG A 28 -22.71 -1.84 15.63
C ARG A 28 -21.88 -1.11 14.57
N THR A 29 -21.94 0.23 14.53
CA THR A 29 -21.16 1.04 13.58
C THR A 29 -19.66 1.07 13.92
N GLN A 30 -19.28 1.06 15.19
CA GLN A 30 -17.86 1.02 15.59
C GLN A 30 -17.18 -0.31 15.18
N LEU A 31 -17.92 -1.41 15.19
CA LEU A 31 -17.44 -2.73 14.72
C LEU A 31 -17.31 -2.82 13.19
N ALA A 32 -17.95 -1.91 12.44
CA ALA A 32 -17.88 -1.86 10.98
C ALA A 32 -16.66 -1.06 10.46
N THR A 33 -15.91 -0.40 11.34
CA THR A 33 -14.63 0.25 11.03
C THR A 33 -13.52 -0.81 10.91
N ILE A 34 -13.70 -1.78 10.02
CA ILE A 34 -12.67 -2.75 9.68
C ILE A 34 -11.85 -2.10 8.57
N THR A 35 -10.58 -1.83 8.83
CA THR A 35 -9.64 -1.41 7.79
C THR A 35 -9.58 -2.49 6.71
N GLU A 36 -10.08 -2.17 5.52
CA GLU A 36 -9.98 -3.07 4.38
C GLU A 36 -8.53 -3.13 3.89
N PHE A 37 -8.01 -4.33 3.74
CA PHE A 37 -6.67 -4.56 3.21
C PHE A 37 -6.76 -5.07 1.78
N ARG A 38 -6.15 -4.34 0.84
CA ARG A 38 -6.01 -4.82 -0.53
C ARG A 38 -4.65 -5.45 -0.73
N THR A 39 -4.65 -6.64 -1.33
CA THR A 39 -3.40 -7.32 -1.67
C THR A 39 -2.83 -6.71 -2.96
N ARG A 40 -1.62 -6.14 -2.90
CA ARG A 40 -0.90 -5.61 -4.07
C ARG A 40 0.35 -6.44 -4.35
N ARG A 41 0.73 -6.53 -5.63
CA ARG A 41 1.96 -7.21 -6.05
C ARG A 41 3.16 -6.35 -5.66
N ALA A 42 4.04 -6.91 -4.82
CA ALA A 42 5.22 -6.22 -4.28
C ALA A 42 6.54 -6.69 -4.91
N GLY A 43 6.48 -7.36 -6.07
CA GLY A 43 7.65 -7.85 -6.79
C GLY A 43 8.01 -9.29 -6.43
N PHE A 44 9.28 -9.52 -6.10
CA PHE A 44 9.83 -10.85 -5.81
C PHE A 44 10.63 -10.86 -4.51
N SER A 45 10.59 -11.97 -3.79
CA SER A 45 11.36 -12.23 -2.57
C SER A 45 12.31 -13.42 -2.80
N ALA A 46 13.40 -13.48 -2.05
CA ALA A 46 14.29 -14.65 -2.01
C ALA A 46 13.64 -15.82 -1.26
N ASP A 47 12.79 -15.51 -0.29
CA ASP A 47 12.08 -16.49 0.54
C ASP A 47 10.56 -16.38 0.39
N GLY A 48 9.86 -17.51 0.48
CA GLY A 48 8.41 -17.57 0.41
C GLY A 48 7.85 -18.98 0.41
N VAL A 49 6.53 -19.07 0.30
CA VAL A 49 5.82 -20.35 0.24
C VAL A 49 6.05 -20.99 -1.13
N PRO A 50 6.30 -22.32 -1.23
CA PRO A 50 6.57 -23.02 -2.49
C PRO A 50 5.53 -22.77 -3.60
N THR A 51 4.27 -22.54 -3.24
CA THR A 51 3.19 -22.21 -4.18
C THR A 51 3.40 -20.90 -4.93
N ASN A 52 4.17 -19.97 -4.37
CA ASN A 52 4.45 -18.66 -4.95
C ASN A 52 5.78 -18.62 -5.73
N ILE A 53 6.46 -19.75 -5.94
CA ILE A 53 7.73 -19.77 -6.68
C ILE A 53 7.54 -19.20 -8.09
N ASN A 54 8.42 -18.28 -8.45
CA ASN A 54 8.57 -17.80 -9.82
C ASN A 54 9.60 -18.67 -10.55
N VAL A 55 9.11 -19.68 -11.29
CA VAL A 55 9.94 -20.66 -11.97
C VAL A 55 10.91 -20.01 -12.96
N VAL A 56 10.41 -19.13 -13.84
CA VAL A 56 11.22 -18.50 -14.89
C VAL A 56 12.39 -17.70 -14.31
N ARG A 57 12.12 -16.89 -13.28
CA ARG A 57 13.15 -16.07 -12.66
C ARG A 57 14.13 -16.92 -11.84
N SER A 58 13.64 -17.95 -11.14
CA SER A 58 14.50 -18.86 -10.37
C SER A 58 15.45 -19.63 -11.29
N LEU A 59 14.94 -20.17 -12.41
CA LEU A 59 15.76 -20.85 -13.41
C LEU A 59 16.78 -19.92 -14.07
N ARG A 60 16.40 -18.67 -14.36
CA ARG A 60 17.34 -17.66 -14.89
C ARG A 60 18.48 -17.37 -13.91
N SER A 61 18.17 -17.20 -12.63
CA SER A 61 19.18 -17.01 -11.59
C SER A 61 20.10 -18.23 -11.46
N ALA A 62 19.52 -19.43 -11.45
CA ALA A 62 20.27 -20.68 -11.36
C ALA A 62 21.23 -20.90 -12.54
N LEU A 63 20.77 -20.63 -13.76
CA LEU A 63 21.59 -20.72 -14.96
C LEU A 63 22.73 -19.68 -14.94
N GLY A 64 22.43 -18.45 -14.51
CA GLY A 64 23.45 -17.41 -14.33
C GLY A 64 24.53 -17.82 -13.33
N ARG A 65 24.13 -18.35 -12.16
CA ARG A 65 25.05 -18.87 -11.14
C ARG A 65 25.90 -20.02 -11.68
N ARG A 66 25.28 -20.98 -12.36
CA ARG A 66 25.98 -22.16 -12.92
C ARG A 66 27.02 -21.75 -13.96
N LEU A 67 26.69 -20.79 -14.84
CA LEU A 67 27.64 -20.25 -15.80
C LEU A 67 28.81 -19.53 -15.10
N ALA A 68 28.52 -18.71 -14.08
CA ALA A 68 29.56 -17.97 -13.35
C ALA A 68 30.51 -18.91 -12.60
N LEU A 69 29.98 -19.89 -11.85
CA LEU A 69 30.78 -20.87 -11.12
C LEU A 69 31.51 -21.84 -12.06
N GLY A 70 30.90 -22.17 -13.21
CA GLY A 70 31.47 -23.05 -14.21
C GLY A 70 32.51 -22.40 -15.10
N SER A 71 32.47 -21.08 -15.28
CA SER A 71 33.34 -20.33 -16.21
C SER A 71 34.83 -20.67 -16.12
N PRO A 72 35.48 -20.66 -14.94
CA PRO A 72 36.92 -20.96 -14.84
C PRO A 72 37.24 -22.40 -15.24
N TRP A 73 36.40 -23.36 -14.84
CA TRP A 73 36.58 -24.76 -15.18
C TRP A 73 36.37 -25.04 -16.66
N HIS A 74 35.42 -24.34 -17.31
CA HIS A 74 35.23 -24.44 -18.76
C HIS A 74 36.39 -23.83 -19.53
N ALA A 75 37.00 -22.75 -19.03
CA ALA A 75 38.21 -22.18 -19.63
C ALA A 75 39.39 -23.15 -19.50
N GLN A 76 39.62 -23.66 -18.28
CA GLN A 76 40.65 -24.66 -18.03
C GLN A 76 40.44 -25.95 -18.84
N LEU A 77 39.20 -26.39 -19.01
CA LEU A 77 38.88 -27.56 -19.82
C LEU A 77 39.27 -27.35 -21.29
N ARG A 78 39.00 -26.17 -21.86
CA ARG A 78 39.42 -25.85 -23.24
C ARG A 78 40.94 -25.85 -23.39
N GLU A 79 41.66 -25.19 -22.48
CA GLU A 79 43.13 -25.17 -22.49
C GLU A 79 43.73 -26.57 -22.36
N LEU A 80 43.18 -27.41 -21.47
CA LEU A 80 43.63 -28.80 -21.30
C LEU A 80 43.30 -29.68 -22.51
N GLN A 81 42.17 -29.44 -23.19
CA GLN A 81 41.81 -30.14 -24.42
C GLN A 81 42.75 -29.77 -25.55
N GLU A 82 43.03 -28.47 -25.76
CA GLU A 82 44.01 -28.02 -26.74
C GLU A 82 45.41 -28.60 -26.46
N ALA A 83 45.83 -28.63 -25.20
CA ALA A 83 47.12 -29.24 -24.82
C ALA A 83 47.15 -30.75 -25.07
N LEU A 84 46.03 -31.46 -24.85
CA LEU A 84 45.92 -32.89 -25.14
C LEU A 84 45.97 -33.14 -26.64
N ASP A 85 45.26 -32.35 -27.43
CA ASP A 85 45.23 -32.47 -28.89
C ASP A 85 46.64 -32.25 -29.48
N ASN A 86 47.35 -31.20 -29.04
CA ASN A 86 48.74 -30.96 -29.45
C ASN A 86 49.69 -32.10 -29.05
N ALA A 87 49.56 -32.64 -27.83
CA ALA A 87 50.40 -33.75 -27.39
C ALA A 87 50.17 -35.03 -28.21
N LEU A 88 48.92 -35.28 -28.62
CA LEU A 88 48.57 -36.42 -29.49
C LEU A 88 49.08 -36.24 -30.93
N GLU A 89 49.18 -35.00 -31.42
CA GLU A 89 49.77 -34.70 -32.74
C GLU A 89 51.30 -34.83 -32.73
N GLU A 90 51.98 -34.49 -31.62
CA GLU A 90 53.44 -34.59 -31.49
C GLU A 90 53.92 -36.03 -31.20
N GLU A 91 53.18 -36.79 -30.39
CA GLU A 91 53.51 -38.15 -29.98
C GLU A 91 52.71 -39.20 -30.79
N GLU A 92 52.76 -39.15 -32.13
CA GLU A 92 51.95 -40.00 -33.06
C GLU A 92 51.94 -41.51 -32.75
N GLU A 93 52.92 -42.04 -32.00
CA GLU A 93 53.06 -43.46 -31.66
C GLU A 93 52.79 -43.83 -30.17
N ASP A 94 52.71 -42.86 -29.25
CA ASP A 94 52.60 -43.11 -27.79
C ASP A 94 51.33 -42.49 -27.19
N ALA A 95 50.17 -42.99 -27.63
CA ALA A 95 48.85 -42.56 -27.14
C ALA A 95 48.60 -42.79 -25.62
N ASP A 96 49.48 -43.55 -24.97
CA ASP A 96 49.52 -43.82 -23.53
C ASP A 96 50.76 -43.23 -22.84
N GLY A 97 51.40 -42.23 -23.47
CA GLY A 97 52.49 -41.46 -22.88
C GLY A 97 52.09 -40.87 -21.52
N ALA A 98 53.06 -40.78 -20.60
CA ALA A 98 52.81 -40.27 -19.24
C ALA A 98 52.20 -38.85 -19.25
N THR A 99 52.56 -38.03 -20.24
CA THR A 99 52.03 -36.68 -20.46
C THR A 99 50.55 -36.70 -20.84
N VAL A 100 50.17 -37.56 -21.80
CA VAL A 100 48.79 -37.73 -22.29
C VAL A 100 47.88 -38.24 -21.16
N LEU A 101 48.34 -39.21 -20.38
CA LEU A 101 47.62 -39.72 -19.20
C LEU A 101 47.37 -38.62 -18.16
N ALA A 102 48.38 -37.81 -17.84
CA ALA A 102 48.25 -36.71 -16.90
C ALA A 102 47.25 -35.63 -17.38
N LEU A 103 47.25 -35.31 -18.67
CA LEU A 103 46.28 -34.38 -19.26
C LEU A 103 44.85 -34.92 -19.20
N ARG A 104 44.65 -36.21 -19.54
CA ARG A 104 43.34 -36.87 -19.42
C ARG A 104 42.83 -36.86 -17.98
N GLU A 105 43.69 -37.11 -16.99
CA GLU A 105 43.32 -37.04 -15.58
C GLU A 105 42.87 -35.64 -15.17
N ARG A 106 43.62 -34.60 -15.57
CA ARG A 106 43.28 -33.20 -15.29
C ARG A 106 41.96 -32.78 -15.96
N ILE A 107 41.70 -33.23 -17.18
CA ILE A 107 40.42 -33.05 -17.89
C ILE A 107 39.28 -33.71 -17.10
N GLY A 108 39.49 -34.94 -16.63
CA GLY A 108 38.54 -35.66 -15.79
C GLY A 108 38.19 -34.88 -14.52
N HIS A 109 39.20 -34.33 -13.84
CA HIS A 109 39.00 -33.50 -12.65
C HIS A 109 38.23 -32.20 -12.97
N ALA A 110 38.57 -31.51 -14.06
CA ALA A 110 37.85 -30.30 -14.48
C ALA A 110 36.38 -30.58 -14.82
N ARG A 111 36.08 -31.68 -15.52
CA ARG A 111 34.70 -32.12 -15.77
C ARG A 111 33.96 -32.45 -14.48
N ALA A 112 34.57 -33.21 -13.58
CA ALA A 112 33.97 -33.54 -12.30
C ALA A 112 33.60 -32.28 -11.48
N LYS A 113 34.43 -31.23 -11.54
CA LYS A 113 34.12 -29.93 -10.91
C LYS A 113 32.94 -29.21 -11.57
N ILE A 114 32.81 -29.26 -12.90
CA ILE A 114 31.68 -28.68 -13.61
C ILE A 114 30.37 -29.41 -13.27
N ASP A 115 30.41 -30.74 -13.26
CA ASP A 115 29.24 -31.58 -13.00
C ASP A 115 28.80 -31.53 -11.53
N ALA A 116 29.72 -31.24 -10.61
CA ALA A 116 29.41 -31.05 -9.20
C ALA A 116 28.57 -29.79 -8.93
N ILE A 117 28.45 -28.84 -9.88
CA ILE A 117 27.67 -27.61 -9.69
C ILE A 117 26.16 -27.93 -9.76
N PRO A 118 25.40 -27.72 -8.66
CA PRO A 118 23.97 -28.03 -8.64
C PRO A 118 23.17 -27.19 -9.64
N PHE A 119 22.19 -27.82 -10.30
CA PHE A 119 21.33 -27.15 -11.27
C PHE A 119 20.45 -26.06 -10.63
N ILE A 120 19.94 -26.29 -9.43
CA ILE A 120 19.15 -25.31 -8.65
C ILE A 120 19.67 -25.33 -7.21
N ASP A 121 19.81 -24.16 -6.61
CA ASP A 121 20.14 -23.97 -5.21
C ASP A 121 19.06 -23.09 -4.53
N SER A 122 18.96 -23.13 -3.20
CA SER A 122 17.99 -22.32 -2.43
C SER A 122 18.18 -20.83 -2.69
N PHE A 123 19.42 -20.38 -2.90
CA PHE A 123 19.74 -19.00 -3.24
C PHE A 123 19.21 -18.54 -4.60
N ASP A 124 18.90 -19.47 -5.51
CA ASP A 124 18.36 -19.16 -6.83
C ASP A 124 16.84 -18.98 -6.78
N LEU A 125 16.18 -19.49 -5.75
CA LEU A 125 14.73 -19.45 -5.64
C LEU A 125 14.24 -18.01 -5.49
N ARG A 126 13.22 -17.68 -6.28
CA ARG A 126 12.53 -16.39 -6.22
C ARG A 126 11.05 -16.64 -6.12
N TYR A 127 10.39 -15.93 -5.23
CA TYR A 127 8.97 -16.07 -4.92
C TYR A 127 8.24 -14.81 -5.31
N ASN A 128 7.05 -14.93 -5.89
CA ASN A 128 6.17 -13.79 -6.14
C ASN A 128 5.71 -13.22 -4.79
N ASN A 129 6.06 -11.97 -4.52
CA ASN A 129 5.70 -11.31 -3.28
C ASN A 129 4.40 -10.50 -3.44
N ARG A 130 3.51 -10.63 -2.47
CA ARG A 130 2.25 -9.90 -2.36
C ARG A 130 2.14 -9.35 -0.95
N VAL A 131 1.93 -8.04 -0.85
CA VAL A 131 1.84 -7.33 0.44
C VAL A 131 0.44 -6.76 0.58
N LYS A 132 -0.10 -6.83 1.81
CA LYS A 132 -1.37 -6.19 2.16
C LYS A 132 -1.09 -4.71 2.41
N VAL A 133 -1.75 -3.85 1.66
CA VAL A 133 -1.69 -2.40 1.83
C VAL A 133 -3.07 -1.95 2.32
N PRO A 134 -3.15 -1.15 3.41
CA PRO A 134 -4.42 -0.61 3.87
C PRO A 134 -5.04 0.27 2.78
N GLU A 135 -6.33 0.09 2.51
CA GLU A 135 -7.09 0.95 1.60
C GLU A 135 -7.95 1.88 2.44
N PRO A 136 -7.74 3.23 2.38
CA PRO A 136 -8.51 4.17 3.18
C PRO A 136 -9.95 4.16 2.66
N THR A 137 -10.85 3.56 3.42
CA THR A 137 -12.22 3.25 2.99
C THR A 137 -13.29 4.10 3.67
N THR A 138 -12.92 5.09 4.49
CA THR A 138 -13.88 5.89 5.27
C THR A 138 -13.84 7.37 4.90
N GLN A 139 -14.41 7.71 3.75
CA GLN A 139 -14.71 9.09 3.36
C GLN A 139 -16.22 9.33 3.43
N ALA A 140 -16.64 10.40 4.10
CA ALA A 140 -18.04 10.85 4.14
C ALA A 140 -18.17 12.29 3.66
N VAL A 141 -19.32 12.64 3.09
CA VAL A 141 -19.64 14.01 2.68
C VAL A 141 -20.91 14.45 3.38
N MET A 142 -20.87 15.58 4.09
CA MET A 142 -22.00 16.17 4.80
C MET A 142 -22.54 17.38 4.05
N PHE A 143 -23.74 17.25 3.49
CA PHE A 143 -24.45 18.35 2.84
C PHE A 143 -25.34 19.07 3.87
N CYS A 144 -25.03 20.34 4.14
CA CYS A 144 -25.85 21.21 4.98
C CYS A 144 -26.72 22.09 4.10
N LEU A 145 -28.03 21.82 4.07
CA LEU A 145 -28.97 22.62 3.32
C LEU A 145 -29.84 23.45 4.28
N MET A 146 -29.92 24.76 4.06
CA MET A 146 -30.76 25.66 4.87
C MET A 146 -31.51 26.66 3.98
N ASP A 147 -32.77 26.94 4.32
CA ASP A 147 -33.53 28.05 3.75
C ASP A 147 -33.10 29.36 4.43
N VAL A 148 -32.94 30.43 3.66
CA VAL A 148 -32.66 31.78 4.19
C VAL A 148 -33.81 32.76 3.92
N SER A 149 -34.98 32.25 3.50
CA SER A 149 -36.21 33.02 3.38
C SER A 149 -36.63 33.66 4.71
N GLY A 150 -37.52 34.66 4.64
CA GLY A 150 -38.00 35.41 5.82
C GLY A 150 -38.72 34.57 6.89
N SER A 151 -38.91 33.26 6.68
CA SER A 151 -39.45 32.34 7.68
C SER A 151 -38.39 31.78 8.65
N MET A 152 -37.12 32.09 8.42
CA MET A 152 -35.98 31.59 9.19
C MET A 152 -35.49 32.65 10.18
N ASP A 153 -36.21 32.72 11.30
CA ASP A 153 -35.88 33.57 12.44
C ASP A 153 -34.53 33.17 13.08
N GLU A 154 -33.92 34.11 13.83
CA GLU A 154 -32.63 33.89 14.52
C GLU A 154 -32.66 32.67 15.46
N GLU A 155 -33.80 32.38 16.10
CA GLU A 155 -33.97 31.19 16.95
C GLU A 155 -33.87 29.88 16.14
N ARG A 156 -34.49 29.83 14.96
CA ARG A 156 -34.46 28.67 14.06
C ARG A 156 -33.07 28.47 13.47
N LYS A 157 -32.38 29.55 13.10
CA LYS A 157 -30.97 29.52 12.70
C LYS A 157 -30.08 28.98 13.81
N GLY A 158 -30.33 29.39 15.06
CA GLY A 158 -29.63 28.88 16.25
C GLY A 158 -29.83 27.38 16.48
N ILE A 159 -31.06 26.87 16.33
CA ILE A 159 -31.34 25.43 16.42
C ILE A 159 -30.65 24.66 15.29
N ALA A 160 -30.73 25.15 14.05
CA ALA A 160 -30.10 24.51 12.92
C ALA A 160 -28.56 24.47 13.03
N LYS A 161 -27.93 25.55 13.53
CA LYS A 161 -26.50 25.58 13.82
C LYS A 161 -26.09 24.51 14.82
N ARG A 162 -26.85 24.36 15.91
CA ARG A 162 -26.62 23.30 16.90
C ARG A 162 -26.77 21.92 16.30
N PHE A 163 -27.80 21.70 15.47
CA PHE A 163 -28.02 20.42 14.80
C PHE A 163 -26.87 20.03 13.86
N PHE A 164 -26.48 20.92 12.93
CA PHE A 164 -25.39 20.64 12.00
C PHE A 164 -24.06 20.46 12.71
N MET A 165 -23.78 21.25 13.75
CA MET A 165 -22.57 21.09 14.56
C MET A 165 -22.53 19.73 15.26
N LEU A 166 -23.63 19.29 15.89
CA LEU A 166 -23.70 17.98 16.53
C LEU A 166 -23.54 16.84 15.52
N LEU A 167 -24.14 16.98 14.33
CA LEU A 167 -23.99 16.00 13.24
C LEU A 167 -22.54 15.93 12.74
N HIS A 168 -21.87 17.07 12.55
CA HIS A 168 -20.47 17.11 12.14
C HIS A 168 -19.56 16.46 13.19
N LEU A 169 -19.78 16.75 14.47
CA LEU A 169 -19.05 16.13 15.58
C LEU A 169 -19.25 14.61 15.62
N PHE A 170 -20.49 14.16 15.42
CA PHE A 170 -20.82 12.74 15.34
C PHE A 170 -20.13 12.03 14.15
N LEU A 171 -20.15 12.65 12.97
CA LEU A 171 -19.50 12.09 11.79
C LEU A 171 -17.99 12.05 11.98
N THR A 172 -17.38 13.08 12.58
CA THR A 172 -15.92 13.18 12.81
C THR A 172 -15.41 12.05 13.70
N ARG A 173 -16.25 11.55 14.61
CA ARG A 173 -15.94 10.34 15.38
C ARG A 173 -15.95 9.07 14.53
N SER A 174 -16.85 9.00 13.56
CA SER A 174 -17.16 7.76 12.82
C SER A 174 -16.36 7.61 11.52
N TYR A 175 -15.83 8.70 10.97
CA TYR A 175 -15.13 8.74 9.69
C TYR A 175 -13.79 9.47 9.83
N GLU A 176 -12.74 8.91 9.21
CA GLU A 176 -11.39 9.49 9.24
C GLU A 176 -11.30 10.79 8.43
N ARG A 177 -12.10 10.90 7.37
CA ARG A 177 -12.18 12.11 6.53
C ARG A 177 -13.61 12.49 6.20
N ILE A 178 -13.94 13.76 6.42
CA ILE A 178 -15.25 14.33 6.11
C ILE A 178 -15.08 15.63 5.33
N ASP A 179 -15.80 15.73 4.22
CA ASP A 179 -15.94 16.99 3.48
C ASP A 179 -17.33 17.59 3.80
N VAL A 180 -17.37 18.88 4.15
CA VAL A 180 -18.62 19.59 4.50
C VAL A 180 -18.96 20.58 3.40
N VAL A 181 -20.19 20.52 2.89
CA VAL A 181 -20.69 21.41 1.82
C VAL A 181 -21.92 22.14 2.34
N PHE A 182 -21.88 23.47 2.34
CA PHE A 182 -23.00 24.31 2.75
C PHE A 182 -23.76 24.83 1.53
N ILE A 183 -25.06 24.59 1.48
CA ILE A 183 -25.95 25.02 0.40
C ILE A 183 -27.07 25.87 1.01
N ARG A 184 -27.13 27.14 0.61
CA ARG A 184 -28.27 27.99 0.93
C ARG A 184 -29.25 27.97 -0.23
N HIS A 185 -30.54 27.92 0.09
CA HIS A 185 -31.60 28.10 -0.91
C HIS A 185 -32.52 29.26 -0.52
N HIS A 186 -32.93 30.01 -1.53
CA HIS A 186 -33.94 31.07 -1.50
C HIS A 186 -34.63 30.92 -2.86
N THR A 187 -34.41 31.82 -3.82
CA THR A 187 -34.90 31.62 -5.20
C THR A 187 -33.99 30.71 -6.03
N VAL A 188 -32.69 30.72 -5.75
CA VAL A 188 -31.68 29.88 -6.43
C VAL A 188 -30.77 29.27 -5.35
N ALA A 189 -30.44 27.99 -5.49
CA ALA A 189 -29.52 27.32 -4.59
C ALA A 189 -28.06 27.67 -4.94
N LYS A 190 -27.26 28.01 -3.94
CA LYS A 190 -25.84 28.33 -4.11
C LYS A 190 -25.01 27.69 -3.00
N GLU A 191 -23.85 27.16 -3.38
CA GLU A 191 -22.81 26.73 -2.44
C GLU A 191 -22.17 27.95 -1.78
N VAL A 192 -22.01 27.88 -0.46
CA VAL A 192 -21.47 28.95 0.36
C VAL A 192 -20.50 28.40 1.41
N ASP A 193 -19.75 29.29 2.05
CA ASP A 193 -18.94 28.96 3.21
C ASP A 193 -19.79 28.91 4.49
N GLU A 194 -19.19 28.40 5.57
CA GLU A 194 -19.84 28.27 6.88
C GLU A 194 -20.35 29.62 7.41
N ASP A 195 -19.56 30.67 7.24
CA ASP A 195 -19.87 32.00 7.77
C ASP A 195 -21.07 32.61 7.05
N ALA A 196 -21.11 32.56 5.71
CA ALA A 196 -22.27 33.02 4.94
C ALA A 196 -23.50 32.11 5.11
N PHE A 197 -23.32 30.84 5.49
CA PHE A 197 -24.43 29.95 5.80
C PHE A 197 -25.15 30.31 7.10
N PHE A 198 -24.43 30.71 8.16
CA PHE A 198 -25.03 31.01 9.47
C PHE A 198 -25.28 32.50 9.74
N HIS A 199 -24.45 33.41 9.23
CA HIS A 199 -24.48 34.83 9.59
C HIS A 199 -25.01 35.76 8.49
N SER A 200 -25.29 35.23 7.29
CA SER A 200 -25.87 36.05 6.22
C SER A 200 -27.30 36.48 6.59
N ARG A 201 -27.46 37.78 6.80
CA ARG A 201 -28.75 38.46 6.82
C ARG A 201 -29.01 38.98 5.41
N GLU A 202 -29.70 38.20 4.59
CA GLU A 202 -30.41 38.81 3.46
C GLU A 202 -31.59 39.57 4.04
N SER A 203 -31.37 40.86 4.26
CA SER A 203 -32.43 41.81 4.50
C SER A 203 -33.43 41.69 3.36
N GLY A 204 -34.62 41.16 3.67
CA GLY A 204 -35.84 41.42 2.91
C GLY A 204 -36.23 42.90 3.04
N GLY A 205 -35.36 43.79 2.55
CA GLY A 205 -35.64 45.20 2.37
C GLY A 205 -36.18 45.39 0.97
N THR A 206 -37.42 45.86 0.86
CA THR A 206 -37.99 46.32 -0.40
C THR A 206 -37.08 47.41 -0.95
N VAL A 207 -36.44 47.14 -2.09
CA VAL A 207 -35.73 48.19 -2.84
C VAL A 207 -36.82 49.08 -3.42
N VAL A 208 -37.18 50.14 -2.71
CA VAL A 208 -37.98 51.21 -3.30
C VAL A 208 -37.06 51.89 -4.30
N SER A 209 -37.33 51.61 -5.58
CA SER A 209 -36.76 52.35 -6.69
C SER A 209 -37.00 53.84 -6.47
N SER A 210 -35.94 54.62 -6.32
CA SER A 210 -35.96 56.06 -6.51
C SER A 210 -35.18 56.38 -7.78
N ALA A 211 -35.88 57.01 -8.72
CA ALA A 211 -35.34 57.63 -9.92
C ALA A 211 -34.20 58.62 -9.63
#